data_AF-F0GUF3-F1
#
_entry.id   AF-F0GUF3-F1
#
_cell.length_a   1.000
_cell.length_b   1.000
_cell.length_c   1.000
_cell.angle_alpha   90.00
_cell.angle_beta   90.00
_cell.angle_gamma   90.00
#
_symmetry.space_group_name_H-M   'P 1'
#
loop_
_entity.id
_entity.type
_entity.pdbx_description
1 polymer ?
#
loop_
_entity_poly.entity_id
_entity_poly.type
_entity_poly.pdbx_seq_one_letter_code
_entity_poly.pdbx_strand_id
1 'polypeptide(L)'
;MYAKVIIDSNSRFLDRSFTYKVPDKFLDNIQTATRVLVPFGKGDKTVVAFVYELVEEVDASYTIKEIIEIIDDRKLISDELMDLAFFMSKRYMSPIKASLKQVMPPTKVKDIKIFYENISDKSDEFLDYLNKKEN
;
A
#
# COMPACT_ATOMS: atom_id res chain seq x y z
N MET A 1 13.37 -9.89 -7.40
CA MET A 1 12.29 -9.35 -6.55
C MET A 1 11.02 -8.97 -7.32
N TYR A 2 9.88 -9.42 -6.81
CA TYR A 2 8.52 -9.17 -7.26
C TYR A 2 7.63 -8.83 -6.07
N ALA A 3 6.57 -8.08 -6.31
CA ALA A 3 5.55 -7.74 -5.33
C ALA A 3 4.22 -8.38 -5.70
N LYS A 4 3.61 -9.08 -4.75
CA LYS A 4 2.21 -9.49 -4.86
C LYS A 4 1.33 -8.39 -4.25
N VAL A 5 0.37 -7.95 -5.04
CA VAL A 5 -0.48 -6.82 -4.71
C VAL A 5 -1.96 -7.18 -4.80
N ILE A 6 -2.78 -6.49 -4.01
CA ILE A 6 -4.24 -6.53 -4.10
C ILE A 6 -4.69 -5.20 -4.68
N ILE A 7 -5.51 -5.24 -5.74
CA ILE A 7 -5.97 -4.02 -6.42
C ILE A 7 -7.12 -3.40 -5.64
N ASP A 8 -7.05 -2.08 -5.42
CA ASP A 8 -8.15 -1.34 -4.82
C ASP A 8 -9.29 -1.11 -5.83
N SER A 9 -10.13 -2.13 -6.04
CA SER A 9 -11.31 -2.06 -6.91
C SER A 9 -12.57 -2.60 -6.23
N ASN A 10 -13.74 -2.06 -6.57
CA ASN A 10 -15.03 -2.52 -6.03
C ASN A 10 -15.51 -3.85 -6.66
N SER A 11 -14.77 -4.41 -7.61
CA SER A 11 -15.14 -5.66 -8.29
C SER A 11 -14.74 -6.90 -7.48
N ARG A 12 -15.71 -7.77 -7.21
CA ARG A 12 -15.47 -9.09 -6.57
C ARG A 12 -14.56 -10.00 -7.39
N PHE A 13 -14.51 -9.84 -8.71
CA PHE A 13 -13.63 -10.63 -9.58
C PHE A 13 -12.13 -10.28 -9.43
N LEU A 14 -11.83 -9.17 -8.75
CA LEU A 14 -10.46 -8.68 -8.55
C LEU A 14 -9.95 -8.93 -7.12
N ASP A 15 -10.69 -9.71 -6.34
CA ASP A 15 -10.28 -10.16 -5.01
C ASP A 15 -9.31 -11.33 -5.10
N ARG A 16 -8.16 -11.07 -5.74
CA ARG A 16 -7.04 -11.99 -5.86
C ARG A 16 -5.74 -11.20 -5.90
N SER A 17 -4.64 -11.89 -5.66
CA SER A 17 -3.31 -11.31 -5.81
C SER A 17 -2.93 -11.18 -7.28
N PHE A 18 -2.18 -10.11 -7.56
CA PHE A 18 -1.54 -9.88 -8.85
C PHE A 18 -0.04 -9.66 -8.61
N THR A 19 0.79 -10.25 -9.45
CA THR A 19 2.24 -10.09 -9.34
C THR A 19 2.73 -8.98 -10.25
N TYR A 20 3.56 -8.11 -9.70
CA TYR A 20 4.30 -7.09 -10.46
C TYR A 20 5.79 -7.21 -10.15
N LYS A 21 6.62 -6.88 -11.14
CA LYS A 21 8.07 -6.74 -10.94
C LYS A 21 8.36 -5.43 -10.24
N VAL A 22 9.31 -5.47 -9.30
CA VAL A 22 9.82 -4.27 -8.62
C VAL A 22 10.98 -3.72 -9.46
N PRO A 23 10.89 -2.49 -10.01
CA PRO A 23 12.01 -1.81 -10.63
C PRO A 23 13.19 -1.61 -9.66
N ASP A 24 14.42 -1.64 -10.18
CA ASP A 24 15.64 -1.53 -9.36
C ASP A 24 15.66 -0.27 -8.48
N LYS A 25 15.15 0.85 -9.00
CA LYS A 25 15.02 2.14 -8.27
C LYS A 25 14.15 2.08 -7.01
N PHE A 26 13.38 1.01 -6.82
CA PHE A 26 12.44 0.85 -5.70
C PHE A 26 12.85 -0.26 -4.74
N LEU A 27 13.94 -1.00 -5.00
CA LEU A 27 14.34 -2.15 -4.18
C LEU A 27 14.60 -1.76 -2.72
N ASP A 28 15.20 -0.60 -2.47
CA ASP A 28 15.52 -0.12 -1.11
C ASP A 28 14.30 0.49 -0.39
N ASN A 29 13.25 0.84 -1.12
CA ASN A 29 12.10 1.57 -0.58
C ASN A 29 10.83 0.73 -0.51
N ILE A 30 10.69 -0.31 -1.33
CA ILE A 30 9.47 -1.11 -1.36
C ILE A 30 9.35 -1.94 -0.08
N GLN A 31 8.16 -1.93 0.50
CA GLN A 31 7.86 -2.70 1.70
C GLN A 31 6.46 -3.29 1.61
N THR A 32 6.20 -4.37 2.35
CA THR A 32 4.83 -4.82 2.60
C THR A 32 4.04 -3.73 3.30
N ALA A 33 2.72 -3.79 3.21
CA ALA A 33 1.81 -2.81 3.80
C ALA A 33 1.91 -1.38 3.23
N THR A 34 2.42 -1.23 1.99
CA THR A 34 2.48 0.04 1.27
C THR A 34 1.58 0.04 0.04
N ARG A 35 1.15 1.22 -0.42
CA ARG A 35 0.44 1.37 -1.69
C ARG A 35 1.38 1.71 -2.83
N VAL A 36 1.04 1.19 -4.00
CA VAL A 36 1.77 1.37 -5.25
C VAL A 36 0.81 1.69 -6.39
N LEU A 37 1.31 2.39 -7.41
CA LEU A 37 0.64 2.55 -8.70
C LEU A 37 1.08 1.44 -9.64
N VAL A 38 0.11 0.78 -10.27
CA VAL A 38 0.36 -0.32 -11.22
C VAL A 38 -0.52 -0.20 -12.47
N PRO A 39 -0.03 -0.65 -13.65
CA PRO A 39 -0.81 -0.69 -14.87
C PRO A 39 -1.72 -1.92 -14.90
N PHE A 40 -3.03 -1.72 -14.96
CA PHE A 40 -4.00 -2.82 -14.88
C PHE A 40 -4.85 -3.01 -16.15
N GLY A 41 -5.12 -4.28 -16.48
CA GLY A 41 -5.93 -4.67 -17.63
C GLY A 41 -5.20 -4.52 -18.97
N LYS A 42 -5.96 -4.60 -20.08
CA LYS A 42 -5.42 -4.46 -21.45
C LYS A 42 -5.11 -3.03 -21.86
N GLY A 43 -5.80 -2.05 -21.27
CA GLY A 43 -5.59 -0.63 -21.55
C GLY A 43 -4.61 0.06 -20.63
N ASP A 44 -3.81 -0.71 -19.86
CA ASP A 44 -2.80 -0.21 -18.93
C ASP A 44 -3.29 0.91 -18.01
N LYS A 45 -4.53 0.79 -17.53
CA LYS A 45 -5.10 1.81 -16.65
C LYS A 45 -4.31 1.82 -15.34
N THR A 46 -3.74 2.96 -15.00
CA THR A 46 -3.08 3.16 -13.70
C THR A 46 -4.10 3.04 -12.58
N VAL A 47 -3.85 2.12 -11.66
CA VAL A 47 -4.67 1.90 -10.46
C VAL A 47 -3.79 1.82 -9.23
N VAL A 48 -4.39 2.08 -8.07
CA VAL A 48 -3.73 1.86 -6.78
C VAL A 48 -3.87 0.40 -6.40
N ALA A 49 -2.78 -0.18 -5.92
CA ALA A 49 -2.73 -1.51 -5.35
C ALA A 49 -1.96 -1.49 -4.03
N PHE A 50 -2.21 -2.49 -3.19
CA PHE A 50 -1.59 -2.64 -1.88
C PHE A 50 -0.66 -3.84 -1.88
N VAL A 51 0.61 -3.63 -1.53
CA VAL A 51 1.64 -4.68 -1.46
C VAL A 51 1.43 -5.48 -0.18
N TYR A 52 1.21 -6.78 -0.30
CA TYR A 52 1.05 -7.65 0.88
C TYR A 52 2.19 -8.66 1.03
N GLU A 53 2.93 -8.97 -0.03
CA GLU A 53 4.02 -9.95 -0.02
C GLU A 53 5.09 -9.55 -1.05
N LEU A 54 6.36 -9.71 -0.66
CA LEU A 54 7.53 -9.56 -1.54
C LEU A 54 8.17 -10.93 -1.71
N VAL A 55 8.56 -11.28 -2.93
CA VAL A 55 9.16 -12.57 -3.27
C VAL A 55 10.33 -12.38 -4.22
N GLU A 56 11.35 -13.24 -4.13
CA GLU A 56 12.52 -13.11 -5.02
C GLU A 56 12.27 -13.66 -6.41
N GLU A 57 11.59 -14.81 -6.46
CA GLU A 57 11.27 -15.53 -7.69
C GLU A 57 9.77 -15.76 -7.82
N VAL A 58 9.30 -15.79 -9.06
CA VAL A 58 7.92 -16.09 -9.40
C VAL A 58 7.91 -17.02 -10.60
N ASP A 59 7.22 -18.14 -10.47
CA ASP A 59 6.85 -18.96 -11.60
C ASP A 59 5.55 -18.41 -12.20
N ALA A 60 5.66 -17.64 -13.29
CA ALA A 60 4.53 -17.06 -13.99
C ALA A 60 4.53 -17.50 -15.45
N SER A 61 3.41 -18.08 -15.88
CA SER A 61 3.12 -18.42 -17.27
C SER A 61 2.62 -17.22 -18.10
N TYR A 62 2.76 -16.00 -17.58
CA TYR A 62 2.20 -14.78 -18.16
C TYR A 62 3.19 -13.61 -18.02
N THR A 63 3.03 -12.60 -18.88
CA THR A 63 3.87 -11.39 -18.82
C THR A 63 3.59 -10.61 -17.55
N ILE A 64 4.64 -10.42 -16.74
CA ILE A 64 4.61 -9.62 -15.52
C ILE A 64 4.90 -8.16 -15.89
N LYS A 65 4.03 -7.24 -15.46
CA LYS A 65 4.22 -5.80 -15.61
C LYS A 65 5.01 -5.23 -14.43
N GLU A 66 5.54 -4.02 -14.57
CA GLU A 66 6.31 -3.35 -13.52
C GLU A 66 5.46 -2.39 -12.68
N ILE A 67 5.89 -2.15 -11.44
CA ILE A 67 5.34 -1.08 -10.59
C ILE A 67 5.73 0.28 -11.20
N ILE A 68 4.75 1.19 -11.28
CA ILE A 68 4.96 2.56 -11.79
C ILE A 68 5.62 3.42 -10.71
N GLU A 69 5.06 3.39 -9.49
CA GLU A 69 5.44 4.28 -8.39
C GLU A 69 5.04 3.70 -7.03
N ILE A 70 5.81 4.02 -5.98
CA ILE A 70 5.45 3.80 -4.58
C ILE A 70 4.77 5.07 -4.06
N ILE A 71 3.59 4.93 -3.46
CA ILE A 71 2.78 6.06 -2.99
C ILE A 71 3.13 6.42 -1.54
N ASP A 72 3.37 5.41 -0.71
CA ASP A 72 3.62 5.59 0.72
C ASP A 72 5.11 5.51 1.01
N ASP A 73 5.61 6.44 1.83
CA ASP A 73 6.98 6.49 2.33
C ASP A 73 7.24 5.51 3.48
N ARG A 74 6.18 4.94 4.06
CA ARG A 74 6.21 3.99 5.18
C ARG A 74 5.05 3.01 5.12
N LYS A 75 5.15 1.93 5.90
CA LYS A 75 4.02 0.99 6.12
C LYS A 75 2.79 1.73 6.65
N LEU A 76 1.64 1.46 6.05
CA LEU A 76 0.35 2.01 6.50
C LEU A 76 -0.24 1.29 7.70
N ILE A 77 0.09 0.01 7.85
CA ILE A 77 -0.33 -0.85 8.96
C ILE A 77 0.86 -1.68 9.42
N SER A 78 0.83 -2.12 10.68
CA SER A 78 1.85 -3.01 11.22
C SER A 78 1.71 -4.43 10.65
N ASP A 79 2.73 -5.25 10.84
CA ASP A 79 2.70 -6.65 10.39
C ASP A 79 1.62 -7.45 11.17
N GLU A 80 1.37 -7.13 12.44
CA GLU A 80 0.29 -7.76 13.23
C GLU A 80 -1.10 -7.44 12.67
N LEU A 81 -1.31 -6.22 12.17
CA LEU A 81 -2.57 -5.84 11.53
C LEU A 81 -2.74 -6.51 10.16
N MET A 82 -1.65 -6.68 9.42
CA MET A 82 -1.64 -7.46 8.18
C MET A 82 -2.04 -8.92 8.47
N ASP A 83 -1.42 -9.54 9.47
CA ASP A 83 -1.74 -10.90 9.90
C ASP A 83 -3.20 -11.03 10.35
N LEU A 84 -3.72 -10.04 11.07
CA LEU A 84 -5.13 -9.97 11.45
C LEU A 84 -6.05 -9.94 10.22
N ALA A 85 -5.71 -9.16 9.19
CA ALA A 85 -6.49 -9.12 7.96
C ALA A 85 -6.50 -10.48 7.24
N PHE A 86 -5.36 -11.17 7.16
CA PHE A 86 -5.29 -12.52 6.60
C PHE A 86 -6.07 -13.53 7.43
N PHE A 87 -5.98 -13.44 8.76
CA PHE A 87 -6.78 -14.26 9.67
C PHE A 87 -8.27 -14.06 9.42
N MET A 88 -8.75 -12.82 9.36
CA MET A 88 -10.16 -12.50 9.11
C MET A 88 -10.64 -13.04 7.75
N SER A 89 -9.85 -12.84 6.69
CA SER A 89 -10.17 -13.33 5.36
C SER A 89 -10.33 -14.86 5.36
N LYS A 90 -9.36 -15.57 5.95
CA LYS A 90 -9.37 -17.03 6.05
C LYS A 90 -10.49 -17.55 6.96
N ARG A 91 -10.66 -16.96 8.15
CA ARG A 91 -11.59 -17.42 9.20
C ARG A 91 -13.05 -17.24 8.83
N TYR A 92 -13.36 -16.17 8.10
CA TYR A 92 -14.72 -15.80 7.71
C TYR A 92 -14.99 -15.95 6.21
N MET A 93 -14.04 -16.54 5.47
CA MET A 93 -14.11 -16.70 4.00
C MET A 93 -14.48 -15.39 3.29
N SER A 94 -13.95 -14.28 3.81
CA SER A 94 -14.23 -12.94 3.30
C SER A 94 -13.12 -12.48 2.36
N PRO A 95 -13.43 -11.59 1.41
CA PRO A 95 -12.42 -10.98 0.57
C PRO A 95 -11.26 -10.38 1.35
N ILE A 96 -10.03 -10.68 0.96
CA ILE A 96 -8.84 -10.15 1.66
C ILE A 96 -8.84 -8.63 1.66
N LYS A 97 -9.32 -8.02 0.57
CA LYS A 97 -9.52 -6.57 0.49
C LYS A 97 -10.49 -6.06 1.58
N ALA A 98 -11.57 -6.79 1.86
CA ALA A 98 -12.54 -6.38 2.87
C ALA A 98 -11.93 -6.40 4.27
N SER A 99 -11.14 -7.43 4.58
CA SER A 99 -10.39 -7.54 5.83
C SER A 99 -9.31 -6.46 5.96
N LEU A 100 -8.51 -6.24 4.91
CA LEU A 100 -7.50 -5.17 4.88
C LEU A 100 -8.14 -3.80 5.14
N LYS A 101 -9.29 -3.51 4.52
CA LYS A 101 -9.99 -2.25 4.74
C LYS A 101 -10.39 -2.02 6.20
N GLN A 102 -10.60 -3.07 7.01
CA GLN A 102 -10.94 -2.92 8.43
C GLN A 102 -9.75 -2.53 9.30
N VAL A 103 -8.54 -2.94 8.92
CA VAL A 103 -7.31 -2.68 9.70
C VAL A 103 -6.55 -1.45 9.20
N MET A 104 -6.87 -0.98 8.00
CA MET A 104 -6.24 0.19 7.38
C MET A 104 -6.77 1.50 8.00
N PRO A 105 -5.96 2.55 8.04
CA PRO A 105 -6.40 3.88 8.47
C PRO A 105 -7.66 4.33 7.72
N PRO A 106 -8.61 5.02 8.39
CA PRO A 106 -9.81 5.54 7.76
C PRO A 106 -9.43 6.70 6.84
N THR A 107 -9.10 6.39 5.59
CA THR A 107 -8.65 7.39 4.63
C THR A 107 -9.08 6.98 3.23
N LYS A 108 -9.55 7.92 2.42
CA LYS A 108 -9.72 7.67 0.98
C LYS A 108 -8.33 7.49 0.41
N VAL A 109 -8.12 6.49 -0.45
CA VAL A 109 -6.81 6.16 -1.02
C VAL A 109 -6.11 7.36 -1.72
N LYS A 110 -6.85 8.42 -2.08
CA LYS A 110 -6.32 9.65 -2.68
C LYS A 110 -5.83 10.73 -1.71
N ASP A 111 -6.28 10.76 -0.45
CA ASP A 111 -6.07 11.94 0.42
C ASP A 111 -5.28 11.56 1.67
N ILE A 112 -3.95 11.60 1.63
CA ILE A 112 -3.14 11.40 2.84
C ILE A 112 -3.07 12.73 3.60
N LYS A 113 -3.65 12.79 4.81
CA LYS A 113 -3.37 13.86 5.77
C LYS A 113 -2.28 13.38 6.72
N ILE A 114 -1.11 13.99 6.65
CA ILE A 114 0.00 13.72 7.56
C ILE A 114 -0.07 14.74 8.68
N PHE A 115 -0.19 14.25 9.92
CA PHE A 115 -0.12 15.08 11.12
C PHE A 115 1.25 14.91 11.75
N TYR A 116 1.85 16.01 12.14
CA TYR A 116 3.09 16.03 12.91
C TYR A 116 2.73 16.47 14.32
N GLU A 117 3.00 15.62 15.31
CA GLU A 117 2.89 15.99 16.72
C GLU A 117 4.29 16.24 17.25
N ASN A 118 4.46 17.36 17.94
CA ASN A 118 5.75 17.69 18.53
C ASN A 118 5.91 17.02 19.90
N ILE A 119 7.03 16.34 20.11
CA ILE A 119 7.32 15.58 21.33
C ILE A 119 8.23 16.39 22.30
N SER A 120 8.65 17.61 21.91
CA SER A 120 9.58 18.45 22.67
C SER A 120 8.97 19.78 23.11
N ASP A 121 9.10 20.16 24.38
CA ASP A 121 8.65 21.49 24.84
C ASP A 121 9.48 22.68 24.26
N LYS A 122 10.40 22.43 23.33
CA LYS A 122 11.25 23.44 22.72
C LYS A 122 10.69 23.84 21.35
N SER A 123 10.30 25.10 21.23
CA SER A 123 9.99 25.74 19.95
C SER A 123 11.26 25.94 19.14
N ASP A 124 11.35 25.31 17.98
CA ASP A 124 12.41 25.53 16.99
C ASP A 124 11.81 26.12 15.70
N GLU A 125 12.66 26.63 14.83
CA GLU A 125 12.30 27.32 13.58
C GLU A 125 11.35 26.49 12.68
N PHE A 126 11.47 25.15 12.74
CA PHE A 126 10.59 24.21 12.06
C PHE A 126 9.16 24.19 12.62
N LEU A 127 8.99 24.36 13.94
CA LEU A 127 7.67 24.42 14.58
C LEU A 127 6.94 25.72 14.24
N ASP A 128 7.65 26.84 14.24
CA ASP A 128 7.10 28.13 13.82
C ASP A 128 6.64 28.09 12.35
N TYR A 129 7.37 27.36 11.50
CA TYR A 129 6.98 27.12 10.11
C TYR A 129 5.67 26.32 10.00
N LEU A 130 5.51 25.25 10.79
CA LEU A 130 4.29 24.45 10.79
C LEU A 130 3.07 25.25 11.27
N ASN A 131 3.20 26.01 12.36
CA ASN A 131 2.11 26.82 12.93
C ASN A 131 1.65 27.97 12.01
N LYS A 132 2.54 28.51 11.16
CA LYS A 132 2.19 29.60 10.22
C LYS A 132 1.25 29.17 9.10
N LYS A 133 1.15 27.88 8.79
CA LYS A 133 0.36 27.36 7.66
C LYS A 133 -1.10 27.07 8.00
N GLU A 134 -1.53 27.26 9.26
CA GLU A 134 -2.91 27.05 9.69
C GLU A 134 -3.83 28.29 9.62
N ASN A 135 -3.38 29.44 9.09
CA ASN A 135 -4.22 30.64 8.89
C ASN A 135 -4.54 30.90 7.42
#